data_AF-A0AAF1C4D0-F1
#
_entry.id   AF-A0AAF1C4D0-F1
#
_cell.length_a   1.000
_cell.length_b   1.000
_cell.length_c   1.000
_cell.angle_alpha   90.00
_cell.angle_beta   90.00
_cell.angle_gamma   90.00
#
_symmetry.space_group_name_H-M   'P 1'
#
loop_
_entity.id
_entity.type
_entity.pdbx_description
1 polymer ?
#
loop_
_entity_poly.entity_id
_entity_poly.type
_entity_poly.pdbx_seq_one_letter_code
_entity_poly.pdbx_strand_id
1 'polypeptide(L)'
;MSASPPPPPPPPSTPDEPGRGGGPAVPGQQPGPWAAPRQPVQPGYGQAPGSAPAGWSPSPSTYPPQGGYQPQPTGYPHGGGRPGAPQPSGYAAQQPGQPSRPGRSPWAAPAPAPRRPRRSRRWAVALGVLLVLALGGGTTAVLVDRADDQRAAQELTDRLAREAQELADAETAYDDAVEDLDSVVDSLTTLATDVDLALTDATSDVDDATLLLDAAPVGVVPEAERTALDTARTDLSTAVDSWGPSQEAPEPPDARPTTTDEIVEATEQVETDVETLTTTLEDTQTGLDTLTTQQDTLADAADALLATVPATSQSYVDTYTVATNASRSEMQVAAAGVSSSWSADSSTQLATFAAAANAVVTSQTDQEWLLANPVHPNRPVIEAFARSLAGGVPVDFAWAPEVNGYGLDGSSGGYATWNTAQYGYSTITLSDNVAERWPEEGVQALVVHETGHAITSKCNDLYAAPPFSSDDEMFATSWAISMGYDDGNGSGEWAYGRPSDEQIAAAGACR
;
A
#
# COMPACT_ATOMS: atom_id res chain seq x y z
N MET A 1 45.22 -36.61 -37.15
CA MET A 1 43.81 -37.03 -37.31
C MET A 1 42.96 -35.83 -36.94
N SER A 2 42.36 -35.17 -37.92
CA SER A 2 41.59 -33.94 -37.70
C SER A 2 40.11 -34.29 -37.88
N ALA A 3 39.30 -34.10 -36.84
CA ALA A 3 37.87 -34.28 -36.91
C ALA A 3 37.21 -33.02 -37.49
N SER A 4 36.29 -33.20 -38.44
CA SER A 4 35.44 -32.12 -38.93
C SER A 4 34.45 -31.67 -37.85
N PRO A 5 34.08 -30.37 -37.78
CA PRO A 5 33.03 -29.91 -36.88
C PRO A 5 31.66 -30.48 -37.28
N PRO A 6 30.72 -30.63 -36.33
CA PRO A 6 29.37 -31.11 -36.61
C PRO A 6 28.56 -30.09 -37.43
N PRO A 7 27.54 -30.55 -38.19
CA PRO A 7 26.66 -29.66 -38.95
C PRO A 7 25.74 -28.84 -38.03
N PRO A 8 25.29 -27.65 -38.49
CA PRO A 8 24.34 -26.83 -37.74
C PRO A 8 22.94 -27.48 -37.65
N PRO A 9 22.14 -27.13 -36.62
CA PRO A 9 20.77 -27.63 -36.48
C PRO A 9 19.84 -27.12 -37.60
N PRO A 10 18.75 -27.84 -37.91
CA PRO A 10 17.76 -27.41 -38.88
C PRO A 10 16.97 -26.18 -38.39
N PRO A 11 16.41 -25.36 -39.30
CA PRO A 11 15.57 -24.22 -38.94
C PRO A 11 14.23 -24.67 -38.32
N PRO A 12 13.61 -23.83 -37.47
CA PRO A 12 12.33 -24.14 -36.83
C PRO A 12 11.18 -24.22 -37.83
N SER A 13 10.25 -25.16 -37.58
CA SER A 13 9.04 -25.36 -38.37
C SER A 13 8.09 -24.17 -38.28
N THR A 14 7.51 -23.76 -39.41
CA THR A 14 6.39 -22.81 -39.45
C THR A 14 5.13 -23.42 -38.84
N PRO A 15 4.32 -22.68 -38.05
CA PRO A 15 3.03 -23.16 -37.56
C PRO A 15 2.04 -23.44 -38.69
N ASP A 16 1.23 -24.49 -38.54
CA ASP A 16 0.20 -24.90 -39.52
C ASP A 16 -0.99 -23.92 -39.57
N GLU A 17 -1.58 -23.76 -40.76
CA GLU A 17 -2.83 -23.00 -40.97
C GLU A 17 -4.02 -23.64 -40.24
N PRO A 18 -4.78 -22.91 -39.39
CA PRO A 18 -6.03 -23.41 -38.84
C PRO A 18 -7.12 -23.46 -39.93
N GLY A 19 -7.81 -24.61 -40.00
CA GLY A 19 -8.68 -24.97 -41.12
C GLY A 19 -9.98 -24.15 -41.27
N ARG A 20 -10.46 -24.05 -42.51
CA ARG A 20 -11.71 -23.38 -42.88
C ARG A 20 -12.94 -24.16 -42.43
N GLY A 21 -13.56 -23.75 -41.32
CA GLY A 21 -14.94 -24.08 -40.96
C GLY A 21 -15.93 -23.06 -41.52
N GLY A 22 -16.99 -23.50 -42.21
CA GLY A 22 -18.00 -22.61 -42.79
C GLY A 22 -19.12 -22.25 -41.81
N GLY A 23 -19.46 -20.96 -41.72
CA GLY A 23 -20.59 -20.41 -40.96
C GLY A 23 -21.22 -19.21 -41.71
N PRO A 24 -22.48 -18.84 -41.44
CA PRO A 24 -23.29 -18.04 -42.36
C PRO A 24 -22.95 -16.54 -42.41
N ALA A 25 -23.28 -15.92 -43.53
CA ALA A 25 -22.89 -14.55 -43.88
C ALA A 25 -23.56 -13.47 -43.02
N VAL A 26 -22.74 -12.53 -42.53
CA VAL A 26 -23.18 -11.22 -41.99
C VAL A 26 -22.96 -10.16 -43.08
N PRO A 27 -23.94 -9.27 -43.38
CA PRO A 27 -23.82 -8.33 -44.48
C PRO A 27 -22.91 -7.13 -44.13
N GLY A 28 -21.83 -7.02 -44.90
CA GLY A 28 -20.88 -5.92 -45.09
C GLY A 28 -21.05 -4.60 -44.32
N GLN A 29 -19.97 -4.23 -43.62
CA GLN A 29 -19.55 -2.82 -43.52
C GLN A 29 -18.29 -2.59 -44.38
N GLN A 30 -18.28 -1.50 -45.13
CA GLN A 30 -17.12 -1.05 -45.89
C GLN A 30 -16.15 -0.31 -44.95
N PRO A 31 -14.82 -0.44 -45.11
CA PRO A 31 -13.87 0.46 -44.47
C PRO A 31 -14.04 1.89 -45.04
N GLY A 32 -14.33 2.85 -44.18
CA GLY A 32 -14.31 4.27 -44.54
C GLY A 32 -12.86 4.77 -44.75
N PRO A 33 -12.66 5.82 -45.56
CA PRO A 33 -11.32 6.35 -45.82
C PRO A 33 -10.75 7.08 -44.60
N TRP A 34 -9.42 7.01 -44.49
CA TRP A 34 -8.58 7.68 -43.50
C TRP A 34 -8.98 9.14 -43.23
N ALA A 35 -9.21 9.47 -41.97
CA ALA A 35 -9.45 10.84 -41.54
C ALA A 35 -8.14 11.65 -41.59
N ALA A 36 -8.16 12.76 -42.33
CA ALA A 36 -7.06 13.73 -42.32
C ALA A 36 -6.95 14.43 -40.93
N PRO A 37 -5.75 14.88 -40.52
CA PRO A 37 -5.57 15.57 -39.25
C PRO A 37 -6.41 16.85 -39.18
N ARG A 38 -7.02 17.08 -38.01
CA ARG A 38 -7.81 18.29 -37.74
C ARG A 38 -6.90 19.51 -37.70
N GLN A 39 -7.28 20.58 -38.39
CA GLN A 39 -6.63 21.88 -38.19
C GLN A 39 -7.02 22.48 -36.84
N PRO A 40 -6.11 23.21 -36.17
CA PRO A 40 -6.42 23.91 -34.94
C PRO A 40 -7.44 25.03 -35.17
N VAL A 41 -8.36 25.19 -34.23
CA VAL A 41 -9.45 26.17 -34.30
C VAL A 41 -8.92 27.57 -33.98
N GLN A 42 -9.06 28.51 -34.90
CA GLN A 42 -8.84 29.94 -34.62
C GLN A 42 -9.91 30.47 -33.65
N PRO A 43 -9.54 31.16 -32.56
CA PRO A 43 -10.47 31.97 -31.77
C PRO A 43 -10.99 33.16 -32.59
N GLY A 44 -12.30 33.40 -32.56
CA GLY A 44 -12.94 34.43 -33.37
C GLY A 44 -12.68 35.87 -32.87
N TYR A 45 -12.36 36.78 -33.78
CA TYR A 45 -12.22 38.21 -33.49
C TYR A 45 -13.57 38.88 -33.22
N GLY A 46 -13.71 39.50 -32.05
CA GLY A 46 -14.88 40.29 -31.66
C GLY A 46 -14.66 41.80 -31.82
N GLN A 47 -15.46 42.40 -32.70
CA GLN A 47 -15.88 43.82 -32.77
C GLN A 47 -14.85 44.97 -32.79
N ALA A 48 -15.01 45.84 -33.79
CA ALA A 48 -14.38 47.17 -33.84
C ALA A 48 -15.05 48.17 -32.88
N PRO A 49 -14.37 49.29 -32.57
CA PRO A 49 -14.97 50.57 -32.99
C PRO A 49 -13.99 51.68 -33.45
N GLY A 50 -14.44 52.51 -34.38
CA GLY A 50 -14.25 53.97 -34.34
C GLY A 50 -12.92 54.62 -34.77
N SER A 51 -12.87 55.12 -36.02
CA SER A 51 -12.11 56.33 -36.40
C SER A 51 -12.71 57.58 -35.71
N ALA A 52 -12.04 58.70 -35.38
CA ALA A 52 -10.74 59.32 -35.71
C ALA A 52 -10.36 60.31 -34.54
N PRO A 53 -9.45 61.32 -34.60
CA PRO A 53 -8.57 61.81 -35.68
C PRO A 53 -7.08 62.04 -35.24
N ALA A 54 -6.32 62.77 -36.08
CA ALA A 54 -4.86 62.90 -36.00
C ALA A 54 -4.31 63.91 -34.98
N GLY A 55 -3.10 63.59 -34.48
CA GLY A 55 -2.13 64.52 -33.90
C GLY A 55 -1.81 64.27 -32.42
N TRP A 56 -0.54 64.01 -32.12
CA TRP A 56 0.31 64.65 -31.08
C TRP A 56 1.68 63.92 -30.99
N SER A 57 2.70 64.63 -30.50
CA SER A 57 4.13 64.27 -30.56
C SER A 57 4.59 63.33 -29.41
N PRO A 58 5.77 62.69 -29.49
CA PRO A 58 6.12 61.58 -28.58
C PRO A 58 6.61 62.02 -27.19
N SER A 59 6.47 61.12 -26.23
CA SER A 59 7.08 61.16 -24.89
C SER A 59 7.26 59.72 -24.38
N PRO A 60 8.18 59.46 -23.43
CA PRO A 60 8.95 58.22 -23.41
C PRO A 60 8.22 57.01 -22.85
N SER A 61 8.66 55.83 -23.29
CA SER A 61 8.16 54.53 -22.83
C SER A 61 8.53 54.29 -21.36
N THR A 62 7.52 54.10 -20.52
CA THR A 62 7.66 53.46 -19.21
C THR A 62 7.19 52.02 -19.33
N TYR A 63 8.14 51.09 -19.42
CA TYR A 63 7.85 49.67 -19.23
C TYR A 63 7.48 49.42 -17.75
N PRO A 64 6.41 48.64 -17.46
CA PRO A 64 6.25 48.04 -16.15
C PRO A 64 7.28 46.90 -15.98
N PRO A 65 7.79 46.64 -14.76
CA PRO A 65 8.66 45.49 -14.52
C PRO A 65 7.90 44.18 -14.74
N GLN A 66 8.51 43.24 -15.46
CA GLN A 66 8.01 41.86 -15.52
C GLN A 66 8.13 41.23 -14.14
N GLY A 67 7.04 40.62 -13.66
CA GLY A 67 7.02 39.90 -12.40
C GLY A 67 7.67 38.54 -12.56
N GLY A 68 8.91 38.40 -12.11
CA GLY A 68 9.55 37.09 -11.99
C GLY A 68 8.74 36.17 -11.08
N TYR A 69 8.46 34.95 -11.53
CA TYR A 69 7.91 33.90 -10.69
C TYR A 69 8.98 33.49 -9.66
N GLN A 70 8.86 33.98 -8.43
CA GLN A 70 9.59 33.37 -7.32
C GLN A 70 8.97 31.99 -7.03
N PRO A 71 9.73 30.88 -7.12
CA PRO A 71 9.28 29.63 -6.51
C PRO A 71 9.16 29.86 -5.00
N GLN A 72 8.03 29.46 -4.42
CA GLN A 72 7.85 29.63 -2.98
C GLN A 72 8.86 28.74 -2.21
N PRO A 73 9.56 29.29 -1.21
CA PRO A 73 10.38 28.45 -0.34
C PRO A 73 9.46 27.56 0.49
N THR A 74 9.52 26.24 0.26
CA THR A 74 8.89 25.25 1.13
C THR A 74 9.46 25.37 2.53
N GLY A 75 8.69 25.97 3.43
CA GLY A 75 9.13 26.28 4.78
C GLY A 75 9.33 25.02 5.61
N TYR A 76 10.58 24.69 5.92
CA TYR A 76 10.91 23.77 7.00
C TYR A 76 10.49 24.38 8.35
N PRO A 77 9.58 23.76 9.12
CA PRO A 77 9.30 24.21 10.46
C PRO A 77 10.48 23.85 11.38
N HIS A 78 11.20 24.88 11.87
CA HIS A 78 12.16 24.71 12.95
C HIS A 78 11.44 24.36 14.28
N GLY A 79 11.09 23.09 14.44
CA GLY A 79 10.54 22.51 15.66
C GLY A 79 11.59 22.34 16.76
N GLY A 80 12.05 23.44 17.35
CA GLY A 80 12.99 23.45 18.48
C GLY A 80 12.39 22.98 19.81
N GLY A 81 11.92 21.73 19.88
CA GLY A 81 11.36 21.10 21.08
C GLY A 81 12.32 20.08 21.70
N ARG A 82 12.69 20.27 22.98
CA ARG A 82 13.60 19.37 23.71
C ARG A 82 12.94 18.01 24.02
N PRO A 83 13.56 16.86 23.69
CA PRO A 83 13.31 15.62 24.40
C PRO A 83 14.02 15.68 25.76
N GLY A 84 13.30 15.39 26.85
CA GLY A 84 13.91 15.18 28.15
C GLY A 84 14.68 13.86 28.18
N ALA A 85 15.85 13.84 28.80
CA ALA A 85 16.66 12.63 28.93
C ALA A 85 15.96 11.59 29.83
N PRO A 86 15.88 10.30 29.43
CA PRO A 86 15.58 9.23 30.38
C PRO A 86 16.79 8.97 31.27
N GLN A 87 16.60 8.96 32.59
CA GLN A 87 17.64 8.53 33.53
C GLN A 87 17.82 7.01 33.52
N PRO A 88 19.04 6.50 33.74
CA PRO A 88 19.30 5.06 33.79
C PRO A 88 18.94 4.49 35.17
N SER A 89 17.77 3.86 35.26
CA SER A 89 17.32 3.11 36.45
C SER A 89 17.52 1.62 36.24
N GLY A 90 18.75 1.13 36.45
CA GLY A 90 19.02 -0.30 36.43
C GLY A 90 18.48 -0.99 37.69
N TYR A 91 17.59 -1.98 37.52
CA TYR A 91 17.29 -2.98 38.55
C TYR A 91 17.30 -4.38 37.94
N ALA A 92 17.83 -5.33 38.72
CA ALA A 92 18.15 -6.67 38.27
C ALA A 92 16.92 -7.58 38.15
N ALA A 93 17.00 -8.56 37.25
CA ALA A 93 16.04 -9.65 37.18
C ALA A 93 16.10 -10.52 38.45
N GLN A 94 14.98 -10.61 39.18
CA GLN A 94 14.67 -11.71 40.09
C GLN A 94 13.19 -11.66 40.52
N GLN A 95 12.36 -12.54 39.98
CA GLN A 95 11.23 -13.16 40.67
C GLN A 95 10.63 -14.28 39.79
N PRO A 96 10.34 -15.44 40.39
CA PRO A 96 8.98 -15.95 40.36
C PRO A 96 8.43 -16.03 41.80
N GLY A 97 7.28 -15.40 42.01
CA GLY A 97 6.62 -15.36 43.32
C GLY A 97 5.14 -15.08 43.16
N GLN A 98 4.37 -16.10 42.79
CA GLN A 98 2.91 -15.98 42.76
C GLN A 98 2.34 -15.68 44.16
N PRO A 99 1.28 -14.85 44.26
CA PRO A 99 0.68 -14.47 45.53
C PRO A 99 -0.18 -15.60 46.14
N SER A 100 -0.51 -15.46 47.42
CA SER A 100 -1.20 -16.46 48.23
C SER A 100 -2.70 -16.16 48.43
N ARG A 101 -3.48 -17.24 48.61
CA ARG A 101 -4.75 -17.38 49.37
C ARG A 101 -6.07 -16.86 48.74
N PRO A 102 -7.26 -17.36 49.20
CA PRO A 102 -7.48 -18.38 50.25
C PRO A 102 -8.46 -19.54 49.90
N GLY A 103 -8.04 -20.77 50.19
CA GLY A 103 -8.84 -21.78 50.91
C GLY A 103 -10.19 -22.27 50.36
N ARG A 104 -10.15 -23.41 49.64
CA ARG A 104 -11.16 -24.48 49.72
C ARG A 104 -10.43 -25.84 49.81
N SER A 105 -11.02 -26.80 50.51
CA SER A 105 -10.46 -28.15 50.68
C SER A 105 -11.00 -29.12 49.62
N PRO A 106 -10.16 -29.92 48.94
CA PRO A 106 -10.61 -31.06 48.16
C PRO A 106 -10.66 -32.36 49.00
N TRP A 107 -11.28 -33.39 48.40
CA TRP A 107 -11.90 -34.56 49.02
C TRP A 107 -10.98 -35.79 49.28
N ALA A 108 -11.62 -36.87 49.77
CA ALA A 108 -11.22 -38.28 49.73
C ALA A 108 -10.17 -38.75 50.78
N ALA A 109 -10.21 -39.96 51.36
CA ALA A 109 -11.10 -41.13 51.23
C ALA A 109 -11.15 -41.93 52.57
N PRO A 110 -12.07 -42.91 52.76
CA PRO A 110 -12.23 -43.62 54.04
C PRO A 110 -11.40 -44.92 54.20
N ALA A 111 -11.20 -45.32 55.47
CA ALA A 111 -10.73 -46.64 55.96
C ALA A 111 -9.24 -47.01 55.66
N PRO A 112 -8.58 -47.91 56.45
CA PRO A 112 -9.13 -48.89 57.40
C PRO A 112 -8.58 -48.82 58.85
N ALA A 113 -9.36 -49.31 59.82
CA ALA A 113 -8.96 -49.41 61.23
C ALA A 113 -8.50 -50.84 61.62
N PRO A 114 -7.24 -51.04 62.08
CA PRO A 114 -6.78 -52.33 62.59
C PRO A 114 -6.81 -52.43 64.13
N ARG A 115 -7.44 -53.51 64.61
CA ARG A 115 -7.14 -54.33 65.82
C ARG A 115 -6.74 -53.64 67.16
N ARG A 116 -7.62 -53.86 68.14
CA ARG A 116 -7.42 -53.74 69.62
C ARG A 116 -6.06 -54.19 70.16
N PRO A 117 -5.61 -53.57 71.28
CA PRO A 117 -4.95 -54.27 72.38
C PRO A 117 -5.83 -54.42 73.64
N ARG A 118 -5.54 -55.43 74.47
CA ARG A 118 -6.19 -55.73 75.77
C ARG A 118 -5.39 -55.14 76.94
N ARG A 119 -6.04 -54.64 78.01
CA ARG A 119 -6.05 -55.29 79.36
C ARG A 119 -6.61 -54.43 80.53
N SER A 120 -7.52 -55.05 81.31
CA SER A 120 -7.69 -54.87 82.79
C SER A 120 -8.24 -53.48 83.24
N ARG A 121 -8.88 -53.19 84.40
CA ARG A 121 -9.22 -53.78 85.74
C ARG A 121 -10.49 -53.00 86.26
N ARG A 122 -11.34 -53.39 87.23
CA ARG A 122 -11.73 -54.66 87.92
C ARG A 122 -12.87 -54.36 88.95
N TRP A 123 -13.93 -55.19 89.07
CA TRP A 123 -15.05 -55.12 90.09
C TRP A 123 -16.04 -53.93 89.94
N ALA A 124 -17.29 -53.92 90.45
CA ALA A 124 -18.01 -54.83 91.38
C ALA A 124 -19.52 -54.98 90.97
N VAL A 125 -20.12 -56.19 90.97
CA VAL A 125 -20.93 -56.88 92.02
C VAL A 125 -22.45 -56.56 92.04
N ALA A 126 -23.22 -57.55 91.59
CA ALA A 126 -24.53 -58.07 92.03
C ALA A 126 -25.62 -57.14 92.65
N LEU A 127 -26.79 -57.10 91.98
CA LEU A 127 -28.08 -57.67 92.46
C LEU A 127 -29.10 -57.68 91.29
N GLY A 128 -30.02 -58.68 91.20
CA GLY A 128 -31.21 -58.56 90.32
C GLY A 128 -31.62 -59.74 89.42
N VAL A 129 -30.91 -60.88 89.40
CA VAL A 129 -31.13 -61.94 88.38
C VAL A 129 -32.37 -62.82 88.62
N LEU A 130 -32.96 -62.83 89.82
CA LEU A 130 -34.05 -63.78 90.16
C LEU A 130 -35.49 -63.31 89.87
N LEU A 131 -35.70 -62.09 89.37
CA LEU A 131 -37.05 -61.57 89.05
C LEU A 131 -37.36 -61.49 87.54
N VAL A 132 -36.36 -61.68 86.67
CA VAL A 132 -36.49 -61.51 85.21
C VAL A 132 -37.00 -62.79 84.52
N LEU A 133 -36.72 -63.97 85.07
CA LEU A 133 -37.00 -65.26 84.43
C LEU A 133 -38.50 -65.66 84.37
N ALA A 134 -39.38 -64.97 85.10
CA ALA A 134 -40.84 -65.17 85.01
C ALA A 134 -41.54 -64.20 84.02
N LEU A 135 -40.85 -63.18 83.52
CA LEU A 135 -41.35 -62.21 82.52
C LEU A 135 -40.64 -62.34 81.15
N GLY A 136 -39.61 -63.19 81.06
CA GLY A 136 -38.73 -63.30 79.89
C GLY A 136 -39.30 -63.96 78.63
N GLY A 137 -40.46 -64.62 78.72
CA GLY A 137 -41.05 -65.36 77.58
C GLY A 137 -41.80 -64.48 76.56
N GLY A 138 -42.50 -63.43 77.02
CA GLY A 138 -43.21 -62.50 76.14
C GLY A 138 -42.41 -61.25 75.77
N THR A 139 -41.44 -60.87 76.60
CA THR A 139 -40.59 -59.69 76.38
C THR A 139 -39.52 -59.92 75.32
N THR A 140 -39.05 -61.15 75.13
CA THR A 140 -38.07 -61.49 74.09
C THR A 140 -38.65 -61.39 72.69
N ALA A 141 -39.89 -61.82 72.46
CA ALA A 141 -40.57 -61.63 71.17
C ALA A 141 -40.72 -60.13 70.84
N VAL A 142 -41.23 -59.32 71.78
CA VAL A 142 -41.43 -57.86 71.61
C VAL A 142 -40.12 -57.06 71.49
N LEU A 143 -39.00 -57.60 71.97
CA LEU A 143 -37.67 -57.00 71.80
C LEU A 143 -37.01 -57.41 70.48
N VAL A 144 -37.34 -58.57 69.91
CA VAL A 144 -36.91 -58.96 68.55
C VAL A 144 -37.72 -58.19 67.50
N ASP A 145 -39.03 -58.11 67.67
CA ASP A 145 -39.97 -57.33 66.84
C ASP A 145 -39.51 -55.86 66.72
N ARG A 146 -39.21 -55.22 67.88
CA ARG A 146 -38.63 -53.87 67.90
C ARG A 146 -37.22 -53.75 67.31
N ALA A 147 -36.42 -54.82 67.32
CA ALA A 147 -35.08 -54.79 66.73
C ALA A 147 -35.14 -54.91 65.20
N ASP A 148 -36.11 -55.64 64.67
CA ASP A 148 -36.36 -55.72 63.22
C ASP A 148 -37.07 -54.46 62.70
N ASP A 149 -38.00 -53.84 63.45
CA ASP A 149 -38.51 -52.49 63.18
C ASP A 149 -37.39 -51.44 63.13
N GLN A 150 -36.43 -51.50 64.07
CA GLN A 150 -35.28 -50.58 64.08
C GLN A 150 -34.34 -50.80 62.89
N ARG A 151 -34.16 -52.04 62.43
CA ARG A 151 -33.41 -52.34 61.20
C ARG A 151 -34.13 -51.82 59.96
N ALA A 152 -35.44 -52.09 59.84
CA ALA A 152 -36.24 -51.59 58.71
C ALA A 152 -36.24 -50.05 58.66
N ALA A 153 -36.30 -49.38 59.81
CA ALA A 153 -36.16 -47.92 59.90
C ALA A 153 -34.75 -47.44 59.50
N GLN A 154 -33.68 -48.14 59.92
CA GLN A 154 -32.31 -47.83 59.50
C GLN A 154 -32.13 -48.04 57.98
N GLU A 155 -32.56 -49.17 57.43
CA GLU A 155 -32.48 -49.48 56.00
C GLU A 155 -33.27 -48.50 55.13
N LEU A 156 -34.40 -47.99 55.63
CA LEU A 156 -35.15 -46.91 54.98
C LEU A 156 -34.37 -45.58 55.03
N THR A 157 -33.79 -45.25 56.19
CA THR A 157 -33.00 -44.01 56.37
C THR A 157 -31.73 -44.04 55.50
N ASP A 158 -31.02 -45.16 55.46
CA ASP A 158 -29.83 -45.39 54.65
C ASP A 158 -30.14 -45.47 53.14
N ARG A 159 -31.41 -45.69 52.76
CA ARG A 159 -31.87 -45.58 51.37
C ARG A 159 -32.15 -44.12 51.00
N LEU A 160 -32.97 -43.44 51.80
CA LEU A 160 -33.27 -42.01 51.60
C LEU A 160 -32.01 -41.15 51.62
N ALA A 161 -31.02 -41.48 52.46
CA ALA A 161 -29.74 -40.79 52.51
C ALA A 161 -28.87 -41.03 51.26
N ARG A 162 -29.03 -42.17 50.57
CA ARG A 162 -28.36 -42.43 49.29
C ARG A 162 -29.09 -41.75 48.14
N GLU A 163 -30.40 -41.89 48.05
CA GLU A 163 -31.22 -41.19 47.05
C GLU A 163 -31.02 -39.66 47.12
N ALA A 164 -30.90 -39.09 48.32
CA ALA A 164 -30.60 -37.66 48.51
C ALA A 164 -29.14 -37.28 48.15
N GLN A 165 -28.18 -38.19 48.32
CA GLN A 165 -26.78 -37.95 47.92
C GLN A 165 -26.64 -38.07 46.39
N GLU A 166 -27.26 -39.08 45.78
CA GLU A 166 -27.31 -39.30 44.34
C GLU A 166 -27.97 -38.11 43.62
N LEU A 167 -29.05 -37.55 44.19
CA LEU A 167 -29.64 -36.31 43.69
C LEU A 167 -28.68 -35.11 43.82
N ALA A 168 -28.03 -34.90 44.97
CA ALA A 168 -27.13 -33.77 45.18
C ALA A 168 -25.86 -33.83 44.31
N ASP A 169 -25.34 -35.04 44.06
CA ASP A 169 -24.21 -35.27 43.17
C ASP A 169 -24.62 -35.02 41.70
N ALA A 170 -25.83 -35.44 41.29
CA ALA A 170 -26.38 -35.14 39.96
C ALA A 170 -26.67 -33.64 39.76
N GLU A 171 -27.25 -32.96 40.77
CA GLU A 171 -27.45 -31.50 40.74
C GLU A 171 -26.12 -30.75 40.59
N THR A 172 -25.06 -31.21 41.27
CA THR A 172 -23.73 -30.59 41.16
C THR A 172 -23.14 -30.80 39.76
N ALA A 173 -23.20 -32.02 39.22
CA ALA A 173 -22.70 -32.31 37.87
C ALA A 173 -23.46 -31.53 36.78
N TYR A 174 -24.78 -31.36 36.93
CA TYR A 174 -25.58 -30.52 36.04
C TYR A 174 -25.20 -29.04 36.14
N ASP A 175 -25.07 -28.50 37.36
CA ASP A 175 -24.70 -27.09 37.55
C ASP A 175 -23.27 -26.81 37.03
N ASP A 176 -22.31 -27.73 37.24
CA ASP A 176 -20.94 -27.65 36.69
C ASP A 176 -20.96 -27.69 35.13
N ALA A 177 -21.72 -28.62 34.52
CA ALA A 177 -21.82 -28.72 33.05
C ALA A 177 -22.47 -27.49 32.40
N VAL A 178 -23.43 -26.84 33.09
CA VAL A 178 -24.03 -25.58 32.62
C VAL A 178 -23.03 -24.41 32.75
N GLU A 179 -22.18 -24.37 33.79
CA GLU A 179 -21.10 -23.36 33.89
C GLU A 179 -20.08 -23.52 32.75
N ASP A 180 -19.73 -24.75 32.38
CA ASP A 180 -18.88 -25.04 31.21
C ASP A 180 -19.56 -24.61 29.88
N LEU A 181 -20.87 -24.86 29.71
CA LEU A 181 -21.64 -24.42 28.54
C LEU A 181 -21.67 -22.90 28.40
N ASP A 182 -22.02 -22.17 29.46
CA ASP A 182 -22.01 -20.70 29.49
C ASP A 182 -20.61 -20.16 29.11
N SER A 183 -19.53 -20.77 29.64
CA SER A 183 -18.15 -20.37 29.31
C SER A 183 -17.76 -20.59 27.84
N VAL A 184 -18.26 -21.64 27.19
CA VAL A 184 -18.00 -21.88 25.76
C VAL A 184 -18.85 -20.94 24.89
N VAL A 185 -20.10 -20.64 25.28
CA VAL A 185 -20.98 -19.68 24.59
C VAL A 185 -20.42 -18.26 24.65
N ASP A 186 -19.90 -17.81 25.79
CA ASP A 186 -19.21 -16.51 25.92
C ASP A 186 -17.94 -16.43 25.03
N SER A 187 -17.19 -17.53 24.96
CA SER A 187 -15.99 -17.64 24.11
C SER A 187 -16.34 -17.56 22.63
N LEU A 188 -17.38 -18.29 22.19
CA LEU A 188 -17.87 -18.28 20.82
C LEU A 188 -18.45 -16.92 20.43
N THR A 189 -19.16 -16.24 21.34
CA THR A 189 -19.70 -14.89 21.12
C THR A 189 -18.59 -13.85 20.92
N THR A 190 -17.49 -13.98 21.66
CA THR A 190 -16.30 -13.14 21.48
C THR A 190 -15.66 -13.42 20.12
N LEU A 191 -15.39 -14.69 19.80
CA LEU A 191 -14.79 -15.09 18.53
C LEU A 191 -15.64 -14.70 17.30
N ALA A 192 -16.97 -14.76 17.41
CA ALA A 192 -17.87 -14.29 16.35
C ALA A 192 -17.71 -12.78 16.06
N THR A 193 -17.43 -11.97 17.08
CA THR A 193 -17.15 -10.53 16.90
C THR A 193 -15.82 -10.31 16.18
N ASP A 194 -14.79 -11.10 16.51
CA ASP A 194 -13.48 -11.04 15.85
C ASP A 194 -13.56 -11.52 14.38
N VAL A 195 -14.38 -12.54 14.09
CA VAL A 195 -14.68 -13.01 12.73
C VAL A 195 -15.39 -11.95 11.89
N ASP A 196 -16.44 -11.29 12.42
CA ASP A 196 -17.17 -10.22 11.71
C ASP A 196 -16.23 -9.05 11.33
N LEU A 197 -15.30 -8.69 12.23
CA LEU A 197 -14.28 -7.67 11.96
C LEU A 197 -13.29 -8.14 10.89
N ALA A 198 -12.72 -9.33 11.04
CA ALA A 198 -11.74 -9.86 10.09
C ALA A 198 -12.33 -10.08 8.68
N LEU A 199 -13.59 -10.48 8.57
CA LEU A 199 -14.31 -10.58 7.30
C LEU A 199 -14.56 -9.21 6.65
N THR A 200 -14.85 -8.19 7.46
CA THR A 200 -15.03 -6.81 6.98
C THR A 200 -13.72 -6.27 6.42
N ASP A 201 -12.62 -6.42 7.17
CA ASP A 201 -11.29 -5.98 6.77
C ASP A 201 -10.80 -6.75 5.53
N ALA A 202 -10.91 -8.08 5.52
CA ALA A 202 -10.54 -8.92 4.36
C ALA A 202 -11.34 -8.59 3.09
N THR A 203 -12.62 -8.21 3.23
CA THR A 203 -13.43 -7.76 2.08
C THR A 203 -12.91 -6.42 1.54
N SER A 204 -12.54 -5.49 2.43
CA SER A 204 -11.91 -4.22 2.04
C SER A 204 -10.57 -4.43 1.34
N ASP A 205 -9.75 -5.37 1.82
CA ASP A 205 -8.48 -5.74 1.23
C ASP A 205 -8.64 -6.30 -0.20
N VAL A 206 -9.67 -7.14 -0.44
CA VAL A 206 -9.99 -7.66 -1.77
C VAL A 206 -10.41 -6.55 -2.74
N ASP A 207 -11.19 -5.56 -2.28
CA ASP A 207 -11.59 -4.40 -3.08
C ASP A 207 -10.39 -3.49 -3.40
N ASP A 208 -9.56 -3.15 -2.40
CA ASP A 208 -8.35 -2.33 -2.59
C ASP A 208 -7.31 -3.02 -3.47
N ALA A 209 -7.15 -4.34 -3.37
CA ALA A 209 -6.31 -5.12 -4.28
C ALA A 209 -6.87 -5.15 -5.71
N THR A 210 -8.19 -5.14 -5.87
CA THR A 210 -8.84 -5.01 -7.19
C THR A 210 -8.54 -3.64 -7.81
N LEU A 211 -8.65 -2.56 -7.03
CA LEU A 211 -8.29 -1.21 -7.47
C LEU A 211 -6.79 -1.07 -7.79
N LEU A 212 -5.92 -1.73 -7.02
CA LEU A 212 -4.49 -1.76 -7.30
C LEU A 212 -4.18 -2.50 -8.61
N LEU A 213 -4.86 -3.62 -8.88
CA LEU A 213 -4.76 -4.33 -10.16
C LEU A 213 -5.26 -3.49 -11.33
N ASP A 214 -6.38 -2.77 -11.20
CA ASP A 214 -6.85 -1.87 -12.27
C ASP A 214 -5.87 -0.71 -12.54
N ALA A 215 -5.19 -0.23 -11.50
CA ALA A 215 -4.12 0.77 -11.60
C ALA A 215 -2.78 0.24 -12.16
N ALA A 216 -2.64 -1.08 -12.38
CA ALA A 216 -1.38 -1.75 -12.71
C ALA A 216 -1.35 -2.29 -14.17
N PRO A 217 -1.46 -1.46 -15.22
CA PRO A 217 -1.69 -1.94 -16.58
C PRO A 217 -0.54 -2.82 -17.12
N VAL A 218 -0.92 -3.81 -17.92
CA VAL A 218 0.00 -4.75 -18.59
C VAL A 218 1.04 -3.99 -19.41
N GLY A 219 2.32 -4.32 -19.20
CA GLY A 219 3.45 -3.66 -19.87
C GLY A 219 4.00 -2.44 -19.13
N VAL A 220 3.27 -1.88 -18.15
CA VAL A 220 3.82 -0.91 -17.19
C VAL A 220 4.37 -1.65 -15.96
N VAL A 221 3.59 -2.56 -15.36
CA VAL A 221 4.13 -3.44 -14.30
C VAL A 221 4.58 -4.79 -14.87
N PRO A 222 5.54 -5.47 -14.22
CA PRO A 222 5.84 -6.87 -14.48
C PRO A 222 4.61 -7.79 -14.36
N GLU A 223 4.46 -8.72 -15.32
CA GLU A 223 3.31 -9.62 -15.40
C GLU A 223 3.27 -10.64 -14.26
N ALA A 224 4.42 -11.13 -13.81
CA ALA A 224 4.49 -12.17 -12.77
C ALA A 224 3.99 -11.65 -11.41
N GLU A 225 4.41 -10.46 -11.01
CA GLU A 225 3.99 -9.77 -9.79
C GLU A 225 2.50 -9.39 -9.86
N ARG A 226 1.99 -8.97 -11.04
CA ARG A 226 0.55 -8.75 -11.25
C ARG A 226 -0.25 -10.05 -11.09
N THR A 227 0.22 -11.17 -11.65
CA THR A 227 -0.44 -12.47 -11.50
C THR A 227 -0.38 -12.98 -10.06
N ALA A 228 0.72 -12.74 -9.34
CA ALA A 228 0.83 -13.10 -7.92
C ALA A 228 -0.22 -12.35 -7.08
N LEU A 229 -0.37 -11.04 -7.27
CA LEU A 229 -1.40 -10.22 -6.61
C LEU A 229 -2.82 -10.70 -6.93
N ASP A 230 -3.14 -10.98 -8.20
CA ASP A 230 -4.47 -11.47 -8.58
C ASP A 230 -4.77 -12.89 -8.04
N THR A 231 -3.74 -13.72 -7.90
CA THR A 231 -3.86 -15.04 -7.25
C THR A 231 -4.17 -14.89 -5.76
N ALA A 232 -3.35 -14.12 -5.02
CA ALA A 232 -3.57 -13.90 -3.59
C ALA A 232 -4.92 -13.24 -3.29
N ARG A 233 -5.36 -12.30 -4.14
CA ARG A 233 -6.69 -11.66 -4.06
C ARG A 233 -7.82 -12.68 -4.26
N THR A 234 -7.65 -13.61 -5.20
CA THR A 234 -8.63 -14.66 -5.47
C THR A 234 -8.66 -15.70 -4.34
N ASP A 235 -7.51 -16.04 -3.76
CA ASP A 235 -7.40 -16.95 -2.63
C ASP A 235 -8.01 -16.34 -1.36
N LEU A 236 -7.78 -15.05 -1.08
CA LEU A 236 -8.45 -14.34 0.02
C LEU A 236 -9.97 -14.23 -0.21
N SER A 237 -10.42 -13.87 -1.41
CA SER A 237 -11.86 -13.85 -1.76
C SER A 237 -12.49 -15.24 -1.57
N THR A 238 -11.78 -16.31 -1.92
CA THR A 238 -12.26 -17.69 -1.72
C THR A 238 -12.31 -18.05 -0.24
N ALA A 239 -11.36 -17.57 0.57
CA ALA A 239 -11.40 -17.74 2.03
C ALA A 239 -12.61 -17.01 2.63
N VAL A 240 -12.86 -15.76 2.26
CA VAL A 240 -14.06 -14.98 2.66
C VAL A 240 -15.35 -15.70 2.25
N ASP A 241 -15.49 -16.10 0.98
CA ASP A 241 -16.66 -16.83 0.47
C ASP A 241 -16.88 -18.22 1.11
N SER A 242 -15.84 -18.79 1.74
CA SER A 242 -15.94 -20.08 2.43
C SER A 242 -16.63 -20.00 3.80
N TRP A 243 -16.75 -18.80 4.37
CA TRP A 243 -17.47 -18.58 5.61
C TRP A 243 -18.98 -18.72 5.40
N GLY A 244 -19.54 -19.78 6.00
CA GLY A 244 -20.97 -20.03 6.00
C GLY A 244 -21.74 -19.03 6.87
N PRO A 245 -23.09 -19.11 6.89
CA PRO A 245 -23.88 -18.39 7.87
C PRO A 245 -23.43 -18.78 9.29
N SER A 246 -23.41 -17.82 10.20
CA SER A 246 -23.15 -18.07 11.62
C SER A 246 -24.12 -19.13 12.15
N GLN A 247 -23.58 -20.12 12.87
CA GLN A 247 -24.42 -21.09 13.56
C GLN A 247 -25.02 -20.45 14.82
N GLU A 248 -26.32 -20.64 15.03
CA GLU A 248 -26.96 -20.27 16.28
C GLU A 248 -26.45 -21.20 17.39
N ALA A 249 -26.08 -20.64 18.54
CA ALA A 249 -25.74 -21.43 19.72
C ALA A 249 -27.00 -22.20 20.20
N PRO A 250 -26.84 -23.43 20.73
CA PRO A 250 -27.95 -24.17 21.31
C PRO A 250 -28.59 -23.37 22.45
N GLU A 251 -29.92 -23.28 22.47
CA GLU A 251 -30.64 -22.64 23.56
C GLU A 251 -30.55 -23.52 24.82
N PRO A 252 -30.18 -22.96 26.00
CA PRO A 252 -30.21 -23.72 27.24
C PRO A 252 -31.65 -24.14 27.61
N PRO A 253 -31.84 -25.27 28.30
CA PRO A 253 -33.17 -25.83 28.54
C PRO A 253 -34.08 -24.90 29.36
N ASP A 254 -35.30 -24.68 28.86
CA ASP A 254 -36.35 -23.80 29.42
C ASP A 254 -36.63 -23.98 30.93
N ALA A 255 -36.39 -25.18 31.48
CA ALA A 255 -36.64 -25.51 32.87
C ALA A 255 -35.63 -26.54 33.39
N ARG A 256 -35.08 -26.29 34.58
CA ARG A 256 -34.20 -27.25 35.28
C ARG A 256 -34.98 -28.56 35.56
N PRO A 257 -34.40 -29.73 35.26
CA PRO A 257 -35.04 -31.01 35.55
C PRO A 257 -35.25 -31.23 37.06
N THR A 258 -36.17 -32.13 37.44
CA THR A 258 -36.64 -32.22 38.85
C THR A 258 -36.48 -33.60 39.49
N THR A 259 -36.13 -34.62 38.72
CA THR A 259 -35.82 -35.97 39.20
C THR A 259 -34.39 -36.35 38.82
N THR A 260 -33.74 -37.22 39.60
CA THR A 260 -32.35 -37.61 39.38
C THR A 260 -32.10 -38.14 37.96
N ASP A 261 -33.02 -38.97 37.44
CA ASP A 261 -32.91 -39.53 36.08
C ASP A 261 -32.96 -38.42 35.00
N GLU A 262 -33.89 -37.47 35.11
CA GLU A 262 -33.99 -36.33 34.16
C GLU A 262 -32.78 -35.37 34.28
N ILE A 263 -32.20 -35.21 35.48
CA ILE A 263 -31.01 -34.38 35.70
C ILE A 263 -29.80 -35.02 35.01
N VAL A 264 -29.60 -36.33 35.18
CA VAL A 264 -28.50 -37.06 34.51
C VAL A 264 -28.63 -37.03 32.99
N GLU A 265 -29.83 -37.26 32.44
CA GLU A 265 -30.08 -37.17 30.99
C GLU A 265 -29.80 -35.76 30.46
N ALA A 266 -30.14 -34.71 31.22
CA ALA A 266 -29.84 -33.33 30.84
C ALA A 266 -28.34 -32.98 30.97
N THR A 267 -27.62 -33.53 31.96
CA THR A 267 -26.16 -33.40 32.05
C THR A 267 -25.47 -34.01 30.83
N GLU A 268 -25.83 -35.24 30.44
CA GLU A 268 -25.25 -35.90 29.25
C GLU A 268 -25.50 -35.10 27.97
N GLN A 269 -26.67 -34.45 27.84
CA GLN A 269 -26.98 -33.55 26.72
C GLN A 269 -26.13 -32.27 26.75
N VAL A 270 -26.02 -31.59 27.90
CA VAL A 270 -25.20 -30.37 28.04
C VAL A 270 -23.71 -30.67 27.78
N GLU A 271 -23.18 -31.78 28.28
CA GLU A 271 -21.81 -32.24 27.97
C GLU A 271 -21.60 -32.46 26.46
N THR A 272 -22.60 -33.01 25.76
CA THR A 272 -22.59 -33.21 24.30
C THR A 272 -22.60 -31.87 23.54
N ASP A 273 -23.38 -30.89 24.02
CA ASP A 273 -23.44 -29.55 23.44
C ASP A 273 -22.12 -28.79 23.66
N VAL A 274 -21.49 -28.95 24.84
CA VAL A 274 -20.14 -28.43 25.14
C VAL A 274 -19.08 -29.01 24.21
N GLU A 275 -19.06 -30.33 23.96
CA GLU A 275 -18.12 -30.96 23.01
C GLU A 275 -18.32 -30.44 21.58
N THR A 276 -19.58 -30.26 21.17
CA THR A 276 -19.96 -29.74 19.85
C THR A 276 -19.54 -28.28 19.66
N LEU A 277 -19.80 -27.43 20.65
CA LEU A 277 -19.40 -26.01 20.60
C LEU A 277 -17.88 -25.84 20.72
N THR A 278 -17.20 -26.67 21.52
CA THR A 278 -15.73 -26.65 21.60
C THR A 278 -15.10 -26.98 20.24
N THR A 279 -15.62 -28.00 19.55
CA THR A 279 -15.19 -28.34 18.18
C THR A 279 -15.45 -27.16 17.23
N THR A 280 -16.62 -26.52 17.33
CA THR A 280 -16.99 -25.35 16.53
C THR A 280 -16.06 -24.16 16.77
N LEU A 281 -15.63 -23.95 18.02
CA LEU A 281 -14.67 -22.90 18.40
C LEU A 281 -13.28 -23.16 17.77
N GLU A 282 -12.79 -24.40 17.82
CA GLU A 282 -11.50 -24.79 17.21
C GLU A 282 -11.52 -24.67 15.67
N ASP A 283 -12.60 -25.11 15.02
CA ASP A 283 -12.79 -24.96 13.57
C ASP A 283 -12.86 -23.47 13.17
N THR A 284 -13.59 -22.64 13.95
CA THR A 284 -13.71 -21.19 13.72
C THR A 284 -12.36 -20.48 13.88
N GLN A 285 -11.59 -20.80 14.91
CA GLN A 285 -10.23 -20.26 15.09
C GLN A 285 -9.32 -20.67 13.93
N THR A 286 -9.40 -21.92 13.47
CA THR A 286 -8.63 -22.40 12.31
C THR A 286 -9.00 -21.65 11.02
N GLY A 287 -10.28 -21.30 10.86
CA GLY A 287 -10.75 -20.43 9.77
C GLY A 287 -10.18 -19.02 9.86
N LEU A 288 -10.14 -18.43 11.07
CA LEU A 288 -9.60 -17.09 11.30
C LEU A 288 -8.09 -17.03 11.01
N ASP A 289 -7.32 -18.00 11.52
CA ASP A 289 -5.88 -18.15 11.25
C ASP A 289 -5.59 -18.29 9.74
N THR A 290 -6.48 -19.00 9.02
CA THR A 290 -6.40 -19.15 7.56
C THR A 290 -6.67 -17.82 6.86
N LEU A 291 -7.70 -17.06 7.29
CA LEU A 291 -8.05 -15.76 6.72
C LEU A 291 -6.89 -14.75 6.90
N THR A 292 -6.33 -14.66 8.11
CA THR A 292 -5.16 -13.82 8.40
C THR A 292 -3.96 -14.18 7.53
N THR A 293 -3.68 -15.48 7.35
CA THR A 293 -2.59 -15.96 6.47
C THR A 293 -2.78 -15.50 5.01
N GLN A 294 -4.04 -15.44 4.53
CA GLN A 294 -4.34 -14.95 3.18
C GLN A 294 -4.25 -13.42 3.06
N GLN A 295 -4.62 -12.67 4.11
CA GLN A 295 -4.40 -11.22 4.16
C GLN A 295 -2.90 -10.87 4.14
N ASP A 296 -2.08 -11.54 4.94
CA ASP A 296 -0.62 -11.39 4.93
C ASP A 296 -0.05 -11.72 3.54
N THR A 297 -0.51 -12.81 2.91
CA THR A 297 -0.07 -13.21 1.56
C THR A 297 -0.48 -12.19 0.49
N LEU A 298 -1.66 -11.57 0.63
CA LEU A 298 -2.13 -10.50 -0.25
C LEU A 298 -1.28 -9.23 -0.10
N ALA A 299 -0.98 -8.83 1.14
CA ALA A 299 -0.14 -7.68 1.43
C ALA A 299 1.29 -7.87 0.90
N ASP A 300 1.91 -9.02 1.13
CA ASP A 300 3.23 -9.37 0.58
C ASP A 300 3.24 -9.31 -0.96
N ALA A 301 2.17 -9.75 -1.63
CA ALA A 301 2.05 -9.69 -3.08
C ALA A 301 1.86 -8.25 -3.60
N ALA A 302 1.14 -7.40 -2.87
CA ALA A 302 0.95 -5.99 -3.18
C ALA A 302 2.26 -5.19 -2.99
N ASP A 303 2.97 -5.39 -1.86
CA ASP A 303 4.30 -4.82 -1.60
C ASP A 303 5.31 -5.24 -2.68
N ALA A 304 5.32 -6.52 -3.07
CA ALA A 304 6.19 -7.02 -4.13
C ALA A 304 5.93 -6.33 -5.48
N LEU A 305 4.65 -6.12 -5.85
CA LEU A 305 4.29 -5.39 -7.07
C LEU A 305 4.72 -3.92 -7.01
N LEU A 306 4.45 -3.23 -5.90
CA LEU A 306 4.81 -1.82 -5.71
C LEU A 306 6.32 -1.61 -5.73
N ALA A 307 7.09 -2.54 -5.15
CA ALA A 307 8.56 -2.52 -5.15
C ALA A 307 9.19 -2.59 -6.57
N THR A 308 8.44 -3.01 -7.60
CA THR A 308 8.93 -2.99 -9.00
C THR A 308 9.02 -1.59 -9.61
N VAL A 309 8.24 -0.62 -9.10
CA VAL A 309 8.05 0.69 -9.73
C VAL A 309 9.35 1.47 -9.97
N PRO A 310 10.31 1.58 -9.03
CA PRO A 310 11.54 2.32 -9.26
C PRO A 310 12.40 1.72 -10.39
N ALA A 311 12.49 0.38 -10.47
CA ALA A 311 13.25 -0.30 -11.51
C ALA A 311 12.59 -0.16 -12.89
N THR A 312 11.27 -0.26 -12.95
CA THR A 312 10.47 0.01 -14.16
C THR A 312 10.64 1.44 -14.65
N SER A 313 10.58 2.43 -13.73
CA SER A 313 10.80 3.84 -14.05
C SER A 313 12.14 4.07 -14.75
N GLN A 314 13.22 3.52 -14.18
CA GLN A 314 14.54 3.59 -14.79
C GLN A 314 14.58 2.89 -16.16
N SER A 315 13.96 1.70 -16.29
CA SER A 315 13.90 0.98 -17.58
C SER A 315 13.19 1.78 -18.68
N TYR A 316 12.16 2.55 -18.35
CA TYR A 316 11.51 3.46 -19.30
C TYR A 316 12.42 4.62 -19.68
N VAL A 317 13.08 5.26 -18.71
CA VAL A 317 14.02 6.37 -18.94
C VAL A 317 15.19 5.95 -19.83
N ASP A 318 15.67 4.70 -19.70
CA ASP A 318 16.75 4.13 -20.51
C ASP A 318 16.28 3.64 -21.90
N THR A 319 15.01 3.25 -22.05
CA THR A 319 14.44 2.76 -23.32
C THR A 319 13.97 3.91 -24.22
N TYR A 320 13.25 4.86 -23.65
CA TYR A 320 12.62 5.97 -24.37
C TYR A 320 13.55 7.18 -24.40
N THR A 321 14.68 7.03 -25.12
CA THR A 321 15.79 8.00 -25.11
C THR A 321 15.53 9.30 -25.86
N VAL A 322 14.44 9.41 -26.64
CA VAL A 322 14.04 10.66 -27.31
C VAL A 322 12.71 11.23 -26.80
N ALA A 323 12.05 10.58 -25.83
CA ALA A 323 10.99 11.19 -25.06
C ALA A 323 11.45 12.50 -24.41
N THR A 324 10.52 13.44 -24.21
CA THR A 324 10.84 14.74 -23.61
C THR A 324 11.41 14.58 -22.21
N ASN A 325 12.37 15.41 -21.85
CA ASN A 325 12.97 15.37 -20.51
C ASN A 325 11.94 15.75 -19.44
N ALA A 326 10.94 16.57 -19.77
CA ALA A 326 9.76 16.78 -18.93
C ALA A 326 9.01 15.47 -18.60
N SER A 327 8.60 14.66 -19.59
CA SER A 327 7.84 13.42 -19.34
C SER A 327 8.67 12.37 -18.61
N ARG A 328 9.97 12.26 -18.92
CA ARG A 328 10.92 11.37 -18.25
C ARG A 328 11.09 11.77 -16.77
N SER A 329 11.23 13.08 -16.50
CA SER A 329 11.29 13.60 -15.13
C SER A 329 9.97 13.38 -14.38
N GLU A 330 8.81 13.62 -15.01
CA GLU A 330 7.50 13.38 -14.40
C GLU A 330 7.31 11.89 -14.03
N MET A 331 7.77 10.96 -14.87
CA MET A 331 7.74 9.53 -14.56
C MET A 331 8.64 9.14 -13.39
N GLN A 332 9.83 9.75 -13.26
CA GLN A 332 10.71 9.51 -12.12
C GLN A 332 10.17 10.14 -10.83
N VAL A 333 9.52 11.31 -10.90
CA VAL A 333 8.80 11.92 -9.77
C VAL A 333 7.61 11.06 -9.34
N ALA A 334 6.79 10.60 -10.29
CA ALA A 334 5.64 9.74 -10.01
C ALA A 334 6.09 8.41 -9.38
N ALA A 335 7.16 7.80 -9.88
CA ALA A 335 7.75 6.58 -9.31
C ALA A 335 8.27 6.79 -7.87
N ALA A 336 8.90 7.95 -7.59
CA ALA A 336 9.33 8.30 -6.24
C ALA A 336 8.16 8.62 -5.29
N GLY A 337 6.97 8.87 -5.83
CA GLY A 337 5.72 9.05 -5.08
C GLY A 337 4.97 7.75 -4.78
N VAL A 338 5.42 6.59 -5.30
CA VAL A 338 4.85 5.28 -4.97
C VAL A 338 5.55 4.71 -3.74
N SER A 339 4.77 4.44 -2.69
CA SER A 339 5.20 3.67 -1.52
C SER A 339 5.54 2.24 -1.93
N SER A 340 6.65 1.69 -1.43
CA SER A 340 6.97 0.26 -1.58
C SER A 340 6.10 -0.65 -0.71
N SER A 341 5.35 -0.08 0.24
CA SER A 341 4.42 -0.81 1.08
C SER A 341 2.98 -0.38 0.85
N TRP A 342 2.09 -1.37 0.83
CA TRP A 342 0.69 -1.27 0.48
C TRP A 342 -0.11 -0.48 1.52
N SER A 343 -1.18 0.14 1.03
CA SER A 343 -2.07 1.08 1.73
C SER A 343 -3.21 1.48 0.77
N ALA A 344 -4.31 2.00 1.29
CA ALA A 344 -5.44 2.48 0.49
C ALA A 344 -5.07 3.49 -0.62
N ASP A 345 -4.01 4.30 -0.43
CA ASP A 345 -3.55 5.28 -1.44
C ASP A 345 -2.78 4.65 -2.61
N SER A 346 -2.36 3.38 -2.50
CA SER A 346 -1.42 2.73 -3.44
C SER A 346 -1.95 2.63 -4.86
N SER A 347 -3.25 2.38 -5.01
CA SER A 347 -3.93 2.37 -6.32
C SER A 347 -3.83 3.73 -7.03
N THR A 348 -4.00 4.83 -6.29
CA THR A 348 -3.90 6.21 -6.81
C THR A 348 -2.45 6.57 -7.14
N GLN A 349 -1.50 6.17 -6.30
CA GLN A 349 -0.07 6.36 -6.55
C GLN A 349 0.38 5.61 -7.80
N LEU A 350 0.00 4.33 -7.94
CA LEU A 350 0.35 3.51 -9.09
C LEU A 350 -0.34 3.98 -10.38
N ALA A 351 -1.61 4.41 -10.32
CA ALA A 351 -2.29 5.00 -11.47
C ALA A 351 -1.60 6.28 -11.97
N THR A 352 -1.06 7.09 -11.04
CA THR A 352 -0.26 8.29 -11.38
C THR A 352 1.04 7.90 -12.08
N PHE A 353 1.74 6.87 -11.59
CA PHE A 353 2.92 6.32 -12.25
C PHE A 353 2.61 5.76 -13.65
N ALA A 354 1.52 5.01 -13.80
CA ALA A 354 1.09 4.46 -15.09
C ALA A 354 0.71 5.54 -16.11
N ALA A 355 0.07 6.63 -15.68
CA ALA A 355 -0.21 7.78 -16.53
C ALA A 355 1.09 8.45 -17.03
N ALA A 356 2.08 8.62 -16.15
CA ALA A 356 3.39 9.17 -16.52
C ALA A 356 4.17 8.22 -17.46
N ALA A 357 4.10 6.90 -17.24
CA ALA A 357 4.65 5.90 -18.15
C ALA A 357 4.08 6.04 -19.58
N ASN A 358 2.76 6.21 -19.70
CA ASN A 358 2.11 6.45 -20.99
C ASN A 358 2.51 7.81 -21.62
N ALA A 359 2.71 8.85 -20.80
CA ALA A 359 3.19 10.15 -21.28
C ALA A 359 4.60 10.07 -21.89
N VAL A 360 5.50 9.27 -21.29
CA VAL A 360 6.83 8.98 -21.85
C VAL A 360 6.72 8.33 -23.23
N VAL A 361 5.93 7.24 -23.37
CA VAL A 361 5.73 6.54 -24.66
C VAL A 361 5.11 7.45 -25.73
N THR A 362 4.13 8.26 -25.35
CA THR A 362 3.48 9.23 -26.24
C THR A 362 4.51 10.25 -26.72
N SER A 363 5.26 10.86 -25.80
CA SER A 363 6.27 11.86 -26.15
C SER A 363 7.44 11.30 -26.97
N GLN A 364 7.86 10.05 -26.75
CA GLN A 364 8.82 9.37 -27.63
C GLN A 364 8.28 9.36 -29.07
N THR A 365 7.04 8.91 -29.26
CA THR A 365 6.42 8.77 -30.59
C THR A 365 6.33 10.13 -31.31
N ASP A 366 5.94 11.18 -30.58
CA ASP A 366 5.87 12.54 -31.12
C ASP A 366 7.26 13.09 -31.49
N GLN A 367 8.28 12.85 -30.66
CA GLN A 367 9.65 13.30 -30.91
C GLN A 367 10.33 12.53 -32.05
N GLU A 368 10.12 11.21 -32.14
CA GLU A 368 10.54 10.41 -33.31
C GLU A 368 9.91 10.94 -34.60
N TRP A 369 8.63 11.30 -34.57
CA TRP A 369 7.96 11.90 -35.73
C TRP A 369 8.55 13.26 -36.12
N LEU A 370 8.83 14.13 -35.15
CA LEU A 370 9.45 15.44 -35.38
C LEU A 370 10.88 15.32 -35.95
N LEU A 371 11.68 14.38 -35.42
CA LEU A 371 13.03 14.11 -35.90
C LEU A 371 13.03 13.52 -37.33
N ALA A 372 12.03 12.71 -37.67
CA ALA A 372 11.86 12.17 -39.02
C ALA A 372 11.29 13.19 -40.03
N ASN A 373 10.58 14.22 -39.57
CA ASN A 373 9.87 15.20 -40.40
C ASN A 373 10.22 16.66 -40.03
N PRO A 374 11.51 17.06 -40.03
CA PRO A 374 11.90 18.41 -39.62
C PRO A 374 11.38 19.47 -40.58
N VAL A 375 10.64 20.46 -40.07
CA VAL A 375 10.06 21.56 -40.85
C VAL A 375 11.14 22.36 -41.60
N HIS A 376 12.28 22.57 -40.95
CA HIS A 376 13.49 23.15 -41.58
C HIS A 376 14.67 22.20 -41.36
N PRO A 377 15.51 21.94 -42.38
CA PRO A 377 16.60 20.96 -42.31
C PRO A 377 17.71 21.36 -41.31
N ASN A 378 17.79 22.63 -40.93
CA ASN A 378 18.76 23.12 -39.96
C ASN A 378 18.37 22.85 -38.50
N ARG A 379 17.09 22.58 -38.17
CA ARG A 379 16.68 22.39 -36.76
C ARG A 379 17.51 21.31 -36.05
N PRO A 380 17.68 20.07 -36.57
CA PRO A 380 18.49 19.06 -35.89
C PRO A 380 19.96 19.45 -35.71
N VAL A 381 20.51 20.28 -36.62
CA VAL A 381 21.89 20.79 -36.53
C VAL A 381 22.01 21.82 -35.40
N ILE A 382 21.02 22.71 -35.28
CA ILE A 382 20.95 23.75 -34.24
C ILE A 382 20.79 23.13 -32.86
N GLU A 383 19.88 22.17 -32.71
CA GLU A 383 19.68 21.48 -31.44
C GLU A 383 20.89 20.64 -31.04
N ALA A 384 21.54 19.96 -32.00
CA ALA A 384 22.79 19.23 -31.72
C ALA A 384 23.92 20.18 -31.31
N PHE A 385 24.01 21.36 -31.92
CA PHE A 385 24.94 22.42 -31.54
C PHE A 385 24.66 22.91 -30.11
N ALA A 386 23.43 23.32 -29.79
CA ALA A 386 23.06 23.73 -28.43
C ALA A 386 23.31 22.63 -27.38
N ARG A 387 22.90 21.38 -27.63
CA ARG A 387 23.20 20.24 -26.75
C ARG A 387 24.70 20.00 -26.56
N SER A 388 25.54 20.29 -27.56
CA SER A 388 27.01 20.18 -27.43
C SER A 388 27.63 21.26 -26.52
N LEU A 389 26.93 22.38 -26.32
CA LEU A 389 27.34 23.48 -25.44
C LEU A 389 26.73 23.36 -24.05
N ALA A 390 25.56 22.71 -23.90
CA ALA A 390 24.79 22.59 -22.65
C ALA A 390 25.48 21.79 -21.52
N GLY A 391 26.72 21.34 -21.68
CA GLY A 391 27.55 20.80 -20.59
C GLY A 391 26.98 19.57 -19.88
N GLY A 392 26.17 18.76 -20.57
CA GLY A 392 25.49 17.58 -20.04
C GLY A 392 24.05 17.81 -19.55
N VAL A 393 23.53 19.03 -19.58
CA VAL A 393 22.12 19.31 -19.26
C VAL A 393 21.19 18.65 -20.29
N PRO A 394 20.12 17.95 -19.85
CA PRO A 394 19.05 17.52 -20.72
C PRO A 394 18.26 18.73 -21.25
N VAL A 395 18.27 18.94 -22.57
CA VAL A 395 17.58 20.06 -23.23
C VAL A 395 16.54 19.56 -24.24
N ASP A 396 15.28 19.92 -23.97
CA ASP A 396 14.15 19.82 -24.90
C ASP A 396 14.09 21.06 -25.81
N PHE A 397 13.59 20.90 -27.03
CA PHE A 397 13.47 22.01 -27.98
C PHE A 397 12.04 22.18 -28.48
N ALA A 398 11.62 23.44 -28.58
CA ALA A 398 10.37 23.85 -29.19
C ALA A 398 10.66 24.87 -30.30
N TRP A 399 9.76 24.93 -31.28
CA TRP A 399 9.89 25.80 -32.45
C TRP A 399 8.56 26.46 -32.76
N ALA A 400 8.58 27.76 -33.03
CA ALA A 400 7.39 28.55 -33.36
C ALA A 400 7.73 29.62 -34.42
N PRO A 401 6.75 30.15 -35.18
CA PRO A 401 7.02 31.24 -36.13
C PRO A 401 7.61 32.50 -35.46
N GLU A 402 7.20 32.77 -34.22
CA GLU A 402 7.67 33.88 -33.40
C GLU A 402 7.90 33.43 -31.95
N VAL A 403 8.94 33.98 -31.33
CA VAL A 403 9.27 33.82 -29.90
C VAL A 403 9.59 35.21 -29.33
N ASN A 404 8.96 35.58 -28.21
CA ASN A 404 9.10 36.90 -27.59
C ASN A 404 8.85 38.11 -28.52
N GLY A 405 8.04 37.92 -29.57
CA GLY A 405 7.74 38.95 -30.58
C GLY A 405 8.79 39.09 -31.69
N TYR A 406 9.72 38.15 -31.80
CA TYR A 406 10.74 38.09 -32.85
C TYR A 406 10.65 36.76 -33.62
N GLY A 407 10.86 36.81 -34.93
CA GLY A 407 10.71 35.68 -35.85
C GLY A 407 10.25 36.12 -37.25
N LEU A 408 9.43 37.17 -37.32
CA LEU A 408 9.00 37.80 -38.57
C LEU A 408 9.96 38.88 -39.06
N ASP A 409 9.79 39.32 -40.31
CA ASP A 409 10.53 40.41 -40.97
C ASP A 409 12.07 40.30 -40.86
N GLY A 410 12.58 39.07 -40.80
CA GLY A 410 14.01 38.78 -40.68
C GLY A 410 14.55 38.79 -39.26
N SER A 411 13.76 39.13 -38.23
CA SER A 411 14.16 39.05 -36.82
C SER A 411 14.22 37.61 -36.31
N SER A 412 15.10 37.32 -35.34
CA SER A 412 15.26 36.00 -34.73
C SER A 412 15.01 36.10 -33.23
N GLY A 413 14.15 35.24 -32.70
CA GLY A 413 13.79 35.17 -31.28
C GLY A 413 14.16 33.84 -30.64
N GLY A 414 14.48 33.90 -29.35
CA GLY A 414 14.69 32.77 -28.46
C GLY A 414 14.00 32.98 -27.12
N TYR A 415 13.79 31.89 -26.40
CA TYR A 415 13.34 31.86 -25.02
C TYR A 415 13.72 30.52 -24.40
N ALA A 416 14.29 30.52 -23.20
CA ALA A 416 14.67 29.31 -22.50
C ALA A 416 14.11 29.27 -21.08
N THR A 417 13.82 28.06 -20.60
CA THR A 417 13.46 27.80 -19.21
C THR A 417 14.32 26.68 -18.65
N TRP A 418 14.58 26.73 -17.35
CA TRP A 418 15.32 25.71 -16.62
C TRP A 418 14.52 25.21 -15.42
N ASN A 419 14.69 23.93 -15.10
CA ASN A 419 14.17 23.29 -13.91
C ASN A 419 15.36 22.70 -13.14
N THR A 420 15.48 23.03 -11.85
CA THR A 420 16.53 22.53 -10.94
C THR A 420 16.04 21.40 -10.04
N ALA A 421 14.74 21.07 -10.08
CA ALA A 421 14.15 20.06 -9.22
C ALA A 421 14.41 18.64 -9.74
N GLN A 422 14.70 17.74 -8.78
CA GLN A 422 14.78 16.27 -8.79
C GLN A 422 15.52 15.54 -9.93
N TYR A 423 15.37 15.93 -11.20
CA TYR A 423 16.10 15.36 -12.35
C TYR A 423 16.65 16.40 -13.34
N GLY A 424 16.43 17.70 -13.12
CA GLY A 424 17.19 18.80 -13.72
C GLY A 424 17.23 18.85 -15.25
N TYR A 425 16.28 19.54 -15.87
CA TYR A 425 16.20 19.69 -17.33
C TYR A 425 15.92 21.13 -17.74
N SER A 426 16.03 21.43 -19.04
CA SER A 426 15.74 22.75 -19.60
C SER A 426 15.03 22.64 -20.93
N THR A 427 14.33 23.70 -21.33
CA THR A 427 13.65 23.80 -22.62
C THR A 427 14.11 25.06 -23.33
N ILE A 428 14.48 24.96 -24.61
CA ILE A 428 14.78 26.10 -25.48
C ILE A 428 13.71 26.19 -26.57
N THR A 429 13.08 27.35 -26.70
CA THR A 429 12.14 27.68 -27.77
C THR A 429 12.79 28.64 -28.75
N LEU A 430 12.83 28.30 -30.03
CA LEU A 430 13.45 29.13 -31.08
C LEU A 430 12.43 29.53 -32.15
N SER A 431 12.55 30.76 -32.66
CA SER A 431 11.76 31.21 -33.81
C SER A 431 12.17 30.46 -35.09
N ASP A 432 11.24 30.19 -36.01
CA ASP A 432 11.50 29.45 -37.25
C ASP A 432 12.61 30.07 -38.10
N ASN A 433 12.69 31.40 -38.10
CA ASN A 433 13.73 32.16 -38.80
C ASN A 433 15.16 31.89 -38.26
N VAL A 434 15.32 31.41 -37.02
CA VAL A 434 16.63 30.90 -36.53
C VAL A 434 17.08 29.69 -37.37
N ALA A 435 16.16 28.83 -37.80
CA ALA A 435 16.48 27.72 -38.68
C ALA A 435 16.67 28.16 -40.15
N GLU A 436 15.97 29.19 -40.62
CA GLU A 436 16.13 29.73 -41.97
C GLU A 436 17.48 30.43 -42.19
N ARG A 437 17.94 31.20 -41.19
CA ARG A 437 19.18 31.99 -41.24
C ARG A 437 20.42 31.28 -40.69
N TRP A 438 20.32 30.02 -40.33
CA TRP A 438 21.48 29.26 -39.86
C TRP A 438 22.50 29.02 -40.99
N PRO A 439 23.83 29.22 -40.78
CA PRO A 439 24.54 29.53 -39.53
C PRO A 439 25.08 30.97 -39.47
N GLU A 440 24.26 32.00 -39.69
CA GLU A 440 24.69 33.40 -39.53
C GLU A 440 25.18 33.69 -38.10
N GLU A 441 26.25 34.49 -37.96
CA GLU A 441 27.01 34.69 -36.70
C GLU A 441 26.12 35.07 -35.50
N GLY A 442 25.33 36.14 -35.61
CA GLY A 442 24.38 36.55 -34.56
C GLY A 442 23.25 35.55 -34.30
N VAL A 443 22.92 34.67 -35.24
CA VAL A 443 21.96 33.57 -35.02
C VAL A 443 22.61 32.44 -34.22
N GLN A 444 23.91 32.16 -34.47
CA GLN A 444 24.67 31.25 -33.62
C GLN A 444 24.83 31.82 -32.20
N ALA A 445 25.15 33.13 -32.08
CA ALA A 445 25.28 33.81 -30.79
C ALA A 445 23.99 33.75 -29.97
N LEU A 446 22.82 33.96 -30.61
CA LEU A 446 21.51 33.78 -29.98
C LEU A 446 21.31 32.35 -29.44
N VAL A 447 21.61 31.32 -30.24
CA VAL A 447 21.47 29.93 -29.78
C VAL A 447 22.43 29.61 -28.61
N VAL A 448 23.62 30.22 -28.56
CA VAL A 448 24.52 30.07 -27.41
C VAL A 448 23.99 30.84 -26.18
N HIS A 449 23.40 32.01 -26.36
CA HIS A 449 22.73 32.77 -25.30
C HIS A 449 21.59 31.96 -24.66
N GLU A 450 20.66 31.42 -25.46
CA GLU A 450 19.59 30.54 -24.96
C GLU A 450 20.14 29.26 -24.27
N THR A 451 21.30 28.77 -24.72
CA THR A 451 21.97 27.65 -24.05
C THR A 451 22.57 28.06 -22.69
N GLY A 452 22.93 29.34 -22.52
CA GLY A 452 23.36 29.92 -21.24
C GLY A 452 22.23 29.96 -20.22
N HIS A 453 21.01 30.31 -20.64
CA HIS A 453 19.81 30.15 -19.82
C HIS A 453 19.59 28.67 -19.44
N ALA A 454 19.68 27.75 -20.41
CA ALA A 454 19.49 26.32 -20.17
C ALA A 454 20.52 25.71 -19.18
N ILE A 455 21.79 26.14 -19.22
CA ILE A 455 22.81 25.57 -18.32
C ILE A 455 22.63 25.99 -16.84
N THR A 456 21.74 26.94 -16.55
CA THR A 456 21.34 27.34 -15.19
C THR A 456 20.79 26.15 -14.37
N SER A 457 20.14 25.17 -15.01
CA SER A 457 19.70 23.92 -14.35
C SER A 457 20.84 23.16 -13.65
N LYS A 458 22.05 23.17 -14.24
CA LYS A 458 23.29 22.58 -13.69
C LYS A 458 24.04 23.54 -12.76
N CYS A 459 24.04 24.84 -13.07
CA CYS A 459 24.89 25.85 -12.43
C CYS A 459 24.14 26.84 -11.54
N ASN A 460 22.96 26.45 -11.04
CA ASN A 460 22.06 27.30 -10.26
C ASN A 460 22.74 28.01 -9.09
N ASP A 461 23.65 27.34 -8.36
CA ASP A 461 24.37 27.94 -7.23
C ASP A 461 25.27 29.11 -7.66
N LEU A 462 25.86 29.04 -8.85
CA LEU A 462 26.73 30.08 -9.41
C LEU A 462 25.89 31.23 -10.00
N TYR A 463 24.77 30.91 -10.64
CA TYR A 463 23.77 31.88 -11.11
C TYR A 463 23.10 32.67 -9.96
N ALA A 464 22.75 31.99 -8.86
CA ALA A 464 22.09 32.60 -7.72
C ALA A 464 23.04 33.48 -6.89
N ALA A 465 24.35 33.19 -6.91
CA ALA A 465 25.38 33.93 -6.19
C ALA A 465 25.87 35.19 -6.96
N PRO A 466 26.53 36.13 -6.28
CA PRO A 466 27.35 37.14 -6.96
C PRO A 466 28.42 36.46 -7.84
N PRO A 467 28.73 37.01 -9.03
CA PRO A 467 28.35 38.35 -9.50
C PRO A 467 26.96 38.46 -10.16
N PHE A 468 26.24 37.35 -10.35
CA PHE A 468 24.95 37.34 -11.09
C PHE A 468 23.75 37.69 -10.22
N SER A 469 23.70 37.19 -8.99
CA SER A 469 22.61 37.48 -8.03
C SER A 469 21.21 37.15 -8.58
N SER A 470 21.10 36.08 -9.37
CA SER A 470 19.90 35.66 -10.11
C SER A 470 19.48 36.54 -11.31
N ASP A 471 20.41 37.35 -11.87
CA ASP A 471 20.24 38.00 -13.18
C ASP A 471 20.55 37.00 -14.30
N ASP A 472 19.49 36.46 -14.91
CA ASP A 472 19.53 35.39 -15.91
C ASP A 472 20.03 35.89 -17.26
N GLU A 473 19.57 37.06 -17.71
CA GLU A 473 20.02 37.66 -18.96
C GLU A 473 21.51 38.05 -18.92
N MET A 474 22.01 38.54 -17.78
CA MET A 474 23.46 38.72 -17.58
C MET A 474 24.22 37.40 -17.53
N PHE A 475 23.64 36.34 -16.94
CA PHE A 475 24.28 35.02 -16.92
C PHE A 475 24.39 34.42 -18.33
N ALA A 476 23.30 34.41 -19.09
CA ALA A 476 23.24 33.91 -20.47
C ALA A 476 24.15 34.70 -21.42
N THR A 477 24.17 36.04 -21.30
CA THR A 477 25.08 36.90 -22.08
C THR A 477 26.55 36.63 -21.72
N SER A 478 26.87 36.50 -20.44
CA SER A 478 28.22 36.18 -19.97
C SER A 478 28.69 34.81 -20.45
N TRP A 479 27.78 33.83 -20.44
CA TRP A 479 28.03 32.50 -20.97
C TRP A 479 28.37 32.55 -22.47
N ALA A 480 27.54 33.20 -23.29
CA ALA A 480 27.75 33.31 -24.74
C ALA A 480 29.09 33.95 -25.10
N ILE A 481 29.41 35.09 -24.48
CA ILE A 481 30.70 35.77 -24.68
C ILE A 481 31.85 34.88 -24.22
N SER A 482 31.73 34.17 -23.08
CA SER A 482 32.77 33.23 -22.64
C SER A 482 33.04 32.14 -23.69
N MET A 483 31.99 31.64 -24.36
CA MET A 483 32.07 30.60 -25.39
C MET A 483 32.68 31.10 -26.71
N GLY A 484 33.01 32.39 -26.81
CA GLY A 484 33.59 33.03 -27.98
C GLY A 484 32.58 33.69 -28.91
N TYR A 485 31.29 33.72 -28.53
CA TYR A 485 30.22 34.37 -29.28
C TYR A 485 30.07 35.83 -28.81
N ASP A 486 31.12 36.62 -29.07
CA ASP A 486 31.23 38.05 -28.75
C ASP A 486 30.73 38.93 -29.91
N ASP A 487 29.72 38.46 -30.66
CA ASP A 487 28.93 39.32 -31.54
C ASP A 487 27.93 40.09 -30.65
N GLY A 488 28.06 41.42 -30.61
CA GLY A 488 27.13 42.26 -29.85
C GLY A 488 25.67 42.08 -30.28
N ASN A 489 25.45 41.59 -31.51
CA ASN A 489 24.15 41.17 -32.01
C ASN A 489 23.90 39.68 -31.70
N GLY A 490 22.83 39.38 -30.97
CA GLY A 490 22.44 37.99 -30.64
C GLY A 490 23.06 37.39 -29.38
N SER A 491 24.26 37.79 -28.95
CA SER A 491 24.84 37.32 -27.67
C SER A 491 24.07 37.81 -26.42
N GLY A 492 23.25 38.84 -26.58
CA GLY A 492 22.56 39.56 -25.50
C GLY A 492 23.15 40.94 -25.22
N GLU A 493 24.41 41.22 -25.59
CA GLU A 493 25.10 42.48 -25.25
C GLU A 493 24.36 43.74 -25.75
N TRP A 494 23.81 43.73 -26.97
CA TRP A 494 23.04 44.88 -27.48
C TRP A 494 21.75 45.16 -26.69
N ALA A 495 21.10 44.13 -26.16
CA ALA A 495 19.82 44.24 -25.45
C ALA A 495 20.01 44.55 -23.96
N TYR A 496 20.99 43.88 -23.33
CA TYR A 496 21.16 43.86 -21.87
C TYR A 496 22.44 44.55 -21.39
N GLY A 497 23.34 44.92 -22.30
CA GLY A 497 24.64 45.51 -22.02
C GLY A 497 25.75 44.48 -21.91
N ARG A 498 27.01 44.93 -22.00
CA ARG A 498 28.18 44.07 -21.89
C ARG A 498 28.43 43.66 -20.43
N PRO A 499 28.47 42.36 -20.10
CA PRO A 499 28.85 41.91 -18.77
C PRO A 499 30.31 42.25 -18.43
N SER A 500 30.63 42.25 -17.14
CA SER A 500 32.01 42.43 -16.67
C SER A 500 32.88 41.20 -16.96
N ASP A 501 34.21 41.41 -17.05
CA ASP A 501 35.19 40.32 -17.19
C ASP A 501 35.06 39.26 -16.07
N GLU A 502 34.66 39.69 -14.86
CA GLU A 502 34.38 38.81 -13.71
C GLU A 502 33.16 37.91 -13.97
N GLN A 503 32.07 38.47 -14.50
CA GLN A 503 30.89 37.70 -14.90
C GLN A 503 31.21 36.75 -16.05
N ILE A 504 31.89 37.20 -17.10
CA ILE A 504 32.29 36.35 -18.25
C ILE A 504 33.15 35.16 -17.77
N ALA A 505 34.11 35.42 -16.87
CA ALA A 505 34.95 34.36 -16.28
C ALA A 505 34.15 33.42 -15.38
N ALA A 506 33.22 33.93 -14.57
CA ALA A 506 32.38 33.14 -13.69
C ALA A 506 31.41 32.23 -14.47
N ALA A 507 30.70 32.74 -15.48
CA ALA A 507 29.87 31.91 -16.35
C ALA A 507 30.70 30.86 -17.09
N GLY A 508 31.89 31.22 -17.59
CA GLY A 508 32.79 30.30 -18.26
C GLY A 508 33.23 29.09 -17.41
N ALA A 509 33.14 29.16 -16.08
CA ALA A 509 33.47 28.06 -15.17
C ALA A 509 32.38 26.96 -15.08
N CYS A 510 31.21 27.16 -15.68
CA CYS A 510 30.06 26.24 -15.65
C CYS A 510 30.14 25.06 -16.67
N ARG A 511 31.16 25.06 -17.54
CA ARG A 511 31.35 24.06 -18.63
C ARG A 511 31.48 22.63 -18.14
#